data_AF-A0A2H5PQL4-F1
#
_entry.id   AF-A0A2H5PQL4-F1
#
_cell.length_a   1.000
_cell.length_b   1.000
_cell.length_c   1.000
_cell.angle_alpha   90.00
_cell.angle_beta   90.00
_cell.angle_gamma   90.00
#
_symmetry.space_group_name_H-M   'P 1'
#
loop_
_entity.id
_entity.type
_entity.pdbx_description
1 polymer ?
#
loop_
_entity_poly.entity_id
_entity_poly.type
_entity_poly.pdbx_seq_one_letter_code
_entity_poly.pdbx_strand_id
1 'polypeptide(L)'
;MVHINDFLDHLNLGERTIKGCLEAYSCKHTGTDKRLSISLEHEILDYLGKSLDTDSSSPAEFLLSRSSRKALIYLVLTLYHMYPDYDFSAVKAHQFFTEESWNTFKQIFETYMFEASKEWSETYGGSSLLETLYKALDEVVKLPECEIYSYNPDSDSDPFLEKGAINLVAEGFLVNGSTYEDDGEIFDDMDM
;
A
#
# COMPACT_ATOMS: atom_id res chain seq x y z
N MET A 1 -2.94 3.51 16.16
CA MET A 1 -2.82 4.46 15.03
C MET A 1 -3.10 5.91 15.41
N VAL A 2 -4.23 6.24 16.08
CA VAL A 2 -4.61 7.63 16.44
C VAL A 2 -3.47 8.45 17.07
N HIS A 3 -2.85 7.93 18.13
CA HIS A 3 -1.76 8.63 18.82
C HIS A 3 -0.52 8.89 17.94
N ILE A 4 -0.25 8.04 16.94
CA ILE A 4 0.85 8.26 15.99
C ILE A 4 0.46 9.35 15.00
N ASN A 5 -0.78 9.33 14.50
CA ASN A 5 -1.27 10.37 13.60
C ASN A 5 -1.30 11.74 14.29
N ASP A 6 -1.79 11.82 15.53
CA ASP A 6 -1.81 13.08 16.28
C ASP A 6 -0.40 13.66 16.48
N PHE A 7 0.61 12.80 16.67
CA PHE A 7 2.01 13.21 16.77
C PHE A 7 2.58 13.68 15.42
N LEU A 8 2.20 13.02 14.31
CA LEU A 8 2.74 13.27 12.98
C LEU A 8 1.97 14.31 12.16
N ASP A 9 0.80 14.77 12.61
CA ASP A 9 -0.07 15.69 11.87
C ASP A 9 0.63 17.03 11.56
N HIS A 10 1.38 17.57 12.54
CA HIS A 10 2.10 18.83 12.41
C HIS A 10 3.41 18.86 13.21
N LEU A 11 4.26 17.84 13.05
CA LEU A 11 5.53 17.75 13.78
C LEU A 11 6.53 18.81 13.28
N ASN A 12 6.65 19.89 14.04
CA ASN A 12 7.57 20.99 13.73
C ASN A 12 8.92 20.80 14.46
N LEU A 13 9.99 20.65 13.68
CA LEU A 13 11.36 20.44 14.16
C LEU A 13 12.25 21.67 13.90
N GLY A 14 11.65 22.87 13.90
CA GLY A 14 12.33 24.14 13.68
C GLY A 14 12.23 24.61 12.23
N GLU A 15 13.25 24.31 11.41
CA GLU A 15 13.28 24.71 9.99
C GLU A 15 12.54 23.73 9.07
N ARG A 16 12.11 22.58 9.61
CA ARG A 16 11.46 21.50 8.87
C ARG A 16 10.19 21.06 9.59
N THR A 17 9.22 20.63 8.81
CA THR A 17 8.00 19.99 9.30
C THR A 17 7.92 18.59 8.73
N ILE A 18 7.71 17.62 9.60
CA ILE A 18 7.43 16.24 9.21
C ILE A 18 5.92 16.06 9.26
N LYS A 19 5.38 15.45 8.22
CA LYS A 19 3.98 15.01 8.15
C LYS A 19 3.94 13.51 7.96
N GLY A 20 3.01 12.85 8.62
CA GLY A 20 2.76 11.43 8.45
C GLY A 20 1.32 11.09 8.79
N CYS A 21 0.79 10.09 8.09
CA CYS A 21 -0.57 9.62 8.27
C CYS A 21 -0.59 8.10 8.13
N LEU A 22 -1.22 7.43 9.10
CA LEU A 22 -1.58 6.02 9.03
C LEU A 22 -3.08 5.92 8.82
N GLU A 23 -3.48 5.29 7.73
CA GLU A 23 -4.87 5.03 7.41
C GLU A 23 -5.05 3.56 7.07
N ALA A 24 -6.08 2.94 7.66
CA ALA A 24 -6.45 1.57 7.37
C ALA A 24 -7.62 1.56 6.39
N TYR A 25 -7.50 0.74 5.35
CA TYR A 25 -8.54 0.57 4.35
C TYR A 25 -8.86 -0.91 4.18
N SER A 26 -10.15 -1.22 4.06
CA SER A 26 -10.64 -2.58 3.82
C SER A 26 -11.47 -2.56 2.55
N CYS A 27 -10.98 -3.23 1.51
CA CYS A 27 -11.68 -3.33 0.23
C CYS A 27 -13.00 -4.08 0.40
N LYS A 28 -14.09 -3.49 -0.11
CA LYS A 28 -15.43 -4.06 -0.01
C LYS A 28 -15.72 -4.99 -1.16
N HIS A 29 -16.44 -6.06 -0.85
CA HIS A 29 -16.86 -7.06 -1.83
C HIS A 29 -18.15 -6.65 -2.57
N THR A 30 -18.55 -5.39 -2.45
CA THR A 30 -19.80 -4.85 -3.01
C THR A 30 -19.63 -3.40 -3.45
N GLY A 31 -20.58 -2.90 -4.25
CA GLY A 31 -20.64 -1.50 -4.61
C GLY A 31 -19.51 -1.07 -5.55
N THR A 32 -18.87 0.05 -5.23
CA THR A 32 -17.86 0.68 -6.10
C THR A 32 -16.58 -0.16 -6.16
N ASP A 33 -16.11 -0.71 -5.03
CA ASP A 33 -14.87 -1.49 -4.96
C ASP A 33 -14.94 -2.76 -5.82
N LYS A 34 -16.03 -3.52 -5.74
CA LYS A 34 -16.26 -4.69 -6.62
C LYS A 34 -16.28 -4.30 -8.10
N ARG A 35 -16.88 -3.17 -8.45
CA ARG A 35 -16.92 -2.72 -9.85
C ARG A 35 -15.54 -2.29 -10.33
N LEU A 36 -14.79 -1.57 -9.50
CA LEU A 36 -13.43 -1.12 -9.82
C LEU A 36 -12.47 -2.32 -9.91
N SER A 37 -12.56 -3.30 -9.01
CA SER A 37 -11.71 -4.49 -9.06
C SER A 37 -11.86 -5.28 -10.37
N ILE A 38 -13.11 -5.48 -10.83
CA ILE A 38 -13.39 -6.10 -12.14
C ILE A 38 -12.78 -5.29 -13.29
N SER A 39 -12.95 -3.97 -13.26
CA SER A 39 -12.40 -3.09 -14.30
C SER A 39 -10.88 -3.15 -14.36
N LEU A 40 -10.21 -3.15 -13.19
CA LEU A 40 -8.75 -3.23 -13.08
C LEU A 40 -8.22 -4.59 -13.54
N GLU A 41 -8.90 -5.69 -13.20
CA GLU A 41 -8.49 -7.02 -13.68
C GLU A 41 -8.56 -7.12 -15.21
N HIS A 42 -9.63 -6.62 -15.83
CA HIS A 42 -9.73 -6.58 -17.29
C HIS A 42 -8.61 -5.74 -17.91
N GLU A 43 -8.28 -4.57 -17.32
CA GLU A 43 -7.17 -3.74 -17.80
C GLU A 43 -5.82 -4.50 -17.77
N ILE A 44 -5.56 -5.23 -16.68
CA ILE A 44 -4.34 -6.02 -16.51
C ILE A 44 -4.28 -7.17 -17.54
N LEU A 45 -5.39 -7.90 -17.74
CA LEU A 45 -5.46 -9.01 -18.68
C LEU A 45 -5.29 -8.55 -20.13
N ASP A 46 -5.92 -7.43 -20.51
CA ASP A 46 -5.77 -6.82 -21.82
C ASP A 46 -4.31 -6.39 -22.09
N TYR A 47 -3.62 -5.88 -21.08
CA TYR A 47 -2.21 -5.51 -21.16
C TYR A 47 -1.32 -6.74 -21.35
N LEU A 48 -1.54 -7.81 -20.58
CA LEU A 48 -0.83 -9.07 -20.71
C LEU A 48 -1.01 -9.70 -22.09
N GLY A 49 -2.24 -9.70 -22.62
CA GLY A 49 -2.54 -10.22 -23.95
C GLY A 49 -1.77 -9.48 -25.05
N LYS A 50 -1.72 -8.14 -25.00
CA LYS A 50 -0.96 -7.32 -25.96
C LYS A 50 0.56 -7.49 -25.83
N SER A 51 1.06 -7.72 -24.61
CA SER A 51 2.50 -7.88 -24.37
C SER A 51 3.04 -9.20 -24.91
N LEU A 52 2.24 -10.27 -24.96
CA LEU A 52 2.69 -11.59 -25.41
C LEU A 52 2.94 -11.66 -26.92
N ASP A 53 2.29 -10.79 -27.71
CA ASP A 53 2.47 -10.68 -29.16
C ASP A 53 3.78 -9.98 -29.56
N THR A 54 4.56 -9.48 -28.59
CA THR A 54 5.81 -8.75 -28.83
C THR A 54 6.96 -9.46 -28.11
N ASP A 55 7.93 -10.04 -28.85
CA ASP A 55 9.07 -10.88 -28.39
C ASP A 55 10.09 -10.21 -27.42
N SER A 56 9.73 -9.14 -26.71
CA SER A 56 10.60 -8.50 -25.71
C SER A 56 10.26 -8.97 -24.29
N SER A 57 11.29 -9.35 -23.50
CA SER A 57 11.19 -9.57 -22.06
C SER A 57 10.59 -8.33 -21.38
N SER A 58 9.29 -8.39 -21.10
CA SER A 58 8.48 -7.25 -20.68
C SER A 58 8.41 -7.17 -19.15
N PRO A 59 8.35 -5.96 -18.54
CA PRO A 59 8.05 -5.74 -17.11
C PRO A 59 6.74 -6.39 -16.63
N ALA A 60 5.93 -6.92 -17.56
CA ALA A 60 4.67 -7.63 -17.33
C ALA A 60 4.81 -9.02 -16.69
N GLU A 61 6.03 -9.58 -16.57
CA GLU A 61 6.24 -10.93 -16.04
C GLU A 61 5.71 -11.09 -14.59
N PHE A 62 5.78 -10.03 -13.78
CA PHE A 62 5.20 -9.97 -12.43
C PHE A 62 3.67 -10.14 -12.43
N LEU A 63 2.98 -9.67 -13.47
CA LEU A 63 1.52 -9.72 -13.58
C LEU A 63 1.01 -11.08 -14.08
N LEU A 64 1.90 -12.03 -14.41
CA LEU A 64 1.50 -13.37 -14.83
C LEU A 64 0.88 -14.18 -13.70
N SER A 65 1.27 -13.92 -12.45
CA SER A 65 0.73 -14.62 -11.29
C SER A 65 -0.61 -14.02 -10.85
N ARG A 66 -1.62 -14.87 -10.56
CA ARG A 66 -2.92 -14.41 -10.05
C ARG A 66 -2.76 -13.63 -8.74
N SER A 67 -1.86 -14.07 -7.86
CA SER A 67 -1.60 -13.43 -6.57
C SER A 67 -1.08 -11.99 -6.73
N SER A 68 -0.10 -11.78 -7.62
CA SER A 68 0.45 -10.45 -7.90
C SER A 68 -0.58 -9.51 -8.53
N ARG A 69 -1.48 -10.02 -9.37
CA ARG A 69 -2.61 -9.23 -9.89
C ARG A 69 -3.59 -8.84 -8.78
N LYS A 70 -3.94 -9.77 -7.89
CA LYS A 70 -4.81 -9.49 -6.74
C LYS A 70 -4.21 -8.40 -5.86
N ALA A 71 -2.92 -8.52 -5.51
CA ALA A 71 -2.19 -7.52 -4.74
C ALA A 71 -2.25 -6.15 -5.43
N LEU A 72 -1.89 -6.06 -6.71
CA LEU A 72 -1.96 -4.80 -7.48
C LEU A 72 -3.36 -4.18 -7.48
N ILE A 73 -4.41 -4.98 -7.63
CA ILE A 73 -5.80 -4.49 -7.60
C ILE A 73 -6.12 -3.87 -6.23
N TYR A 74 -5.77 -4.53 -5.13
CA TYR A 74 -5.97 -3.98 -3.79
C TYR A 74 -5.16 -2.71 -3.54
N LEU A 75 -3.92 -2.67 -4.03
CA LEU A 75 -3.07 -1.48 -3.97
C LEU A 75 -3.70 -0.30 -4.73
N VAL A 76 -4.21 -0.53 -5.94
CA VAL A 76 -4.87 0.53 -6.74
C VAL A 76 -6.21 0.95 -6.14
N LEU A 77 -6.99 0.04 -5.57
CA LEU A 77 -8.20 0.38 -4.81
C LEU A 77 -7.89 1.27 -3.60
N THR A 78 -6.76 1.00 -2.93
CA THR A 78 -6.28 1.84 -1.82
C THR A 78 -5.95 3.26 -2.31
N LEU A 79 -5.29 3.38 -3.47
CA LEU A 79 -5.04 4.69 -4.08
C LEU A 79 -6.33 5.42 -4.46
N TYR A 80 -7.33 4.73 -5.02
CA TYR A 80 -8.65 5.32 -5.29
C TYR A 80 -9.39 5.77 -4.02
N HIS A 81 -9.21 5.07 -2.90
CA HIS A 81 -9.75 5.51 -1.61
C HIS A 81 -9.07 6.80 -1.12
N MET A 82 -7.74 6.89 -1.27
CA MET A 82 -6.96 8.08 -0.86
C MET A 82 -7.18 9.28 -1.79
N TYR A 83 -7.32 9.04 -3.09
CA TYR A 83 -7.48 10.07 -4.12
C TYR A 83 -8.64 9.72 -5.07
N PRO A 84 -9.91 9.86 -4.62
CA PRO A 84 -11.08 9.43 -5.39
C PRO A 84 -11.27 10.15 -6.74
N ASP A 85 -10.72 11.36 -6.85
CA ASP A 85 -10.81 12.19 -8.05
C ASP A 85 -9.65 11.93 -9.03
N TYR A 86 -8.69 11.06 -8.67
CA TYR A 86 -7.55 10.72 -9.52
C TYR A 86 -7.84 9.48 -10.36
N ASP A 87 -7.54 9.55 -11.65
CA ASP A 87 -7.74 8.45 -12.60
C ASP A 87 -6.50 7.54 -12.64
N PHE A 88 -6.46 6.53 -11.76
CA PHE A 88 -5.38 5.55 -11.70
C PHE A 88 -5.53 4.49 -12.81
N SER A 89 -4.45 4.25 -13.55
CA SER A 89 -4.32 3.10 -14.46
C SER A 89 -3.56 1.97 -13.76
N ALA A 90 -4.09 0.75 -13.79
CA ALA A 90 -3.43 -0.43 -13.21
C ALA A 90 -2.05 -0.67 -13.85
N VAL A 91 -1.93 -0.44 -15.16
CA VAL A 91 -0.68 -0.66 -15.92
C VAL A 91 0.40 0.32 -15.50
N LYS A 92 0.04 1.58 -15.26
CA LYS A 92 0.99 2.58 -14.74
C LYS A 92 1.33 2.33 -13.28
N ALA A 93 0.33 2.00 -12.46
CA ALA A 93 0.53 1.71 -11.05
C ALA A 93 1.52 0.56 -10.84
N HIS A 94 1.43 -0.51 -11.65
CA HIS A 94 2.40 -1.61 -11.64
C HIS A 94 3.87 -1.14 -11.77
N GLN A 95 4.12 -0.08 -12.55
CA GLN A 95 5.47 0.45 -12.76
C GLN A 95 5.99 1.28 -11.58
N PHE A 96 5.08 1.74 -10.71
CA PHE A 96 5.39 2.63 -9.59
C PHE A 96 5.38 1.92 -8.23
N PHE A 97 4.85 0.70 -8.19
CA PHE A 97 4.93 -0.14 -7.00
C PHE A 97 6.24 -0.92 -6.98
N THR A 98 6.89 -0.92 -5.82
CA THR A 98 8.03 -1.79 -5.53
C THR A 98 7.71 -2.59 -4.27
N GLU A 99 7.87 -3.92 -4.33
CA GLU A 99 7.77 -4.78 -3.16
C GLU A 99 8.99 -4.56 -2.25
N GLU A 100 8.73 -4.41 -0.96
CA GLU A 100 9.72 -4.07 0.06
C GLU A 100 9.73 -5.10 1.18
N SER A 101 10.86 -5.17 1.89
CA SER A 101 10.94 -5.91 3.15
C SER A 101 10.69 -4.99 4.34
N TRP A 102 10.21 -5.55 5.46
CA TRP A 102 10.13 -4.81 6.72
C TRP A 102 11.49 -4.22 7.12
N ASN A 103 12.59 -4.90 6.82
CA ASN A 103 13.93 -4.40 7.09
C ASN A 103 14.27 -3.16 6.24
N THR A 104 13.90 -3.15 4.97
CA THR A 104 14.08 -1.98 4.09
C THR A 104 13.28 -0.80 4.63
N PHE A 105 12.01 -1.03 4.96
CA PHE A 105 11.16 -0.01 5.60
C PHE A 105 11.82 0.54 6.88
N LYS A 106 12.27 -0.35 7.77
CA LYS A 106 12.92 0.03 9.03
C LYS A 106 14.15 0.91 8.79
N GLN A 107 15.01 0.58 7.83
CA GLN A 107 16.19 1.37 7.51
C GLN A 107 15.84 2.77 6.99
N ILE A 108 14.82 2.85 6.11
CA ILE A 108 14.28 4.12 5.61
C ILE A 108 13.73 4.94 6.79
N PHE A 109 12.92 4.31 7.64
CA PHE A 109 12.32 4.96 8.80
C PHE A 109 13.39 5.51 9.75
N GLU A 110 14.38 4.70 10.13
CA GLU A 110 15.47 5.10 11.01
C GLU A 110 16.31 6.24 10.41
N THR A 111 16.45 6.30 9.09
CA THR A 111 17.21 7.34 8.39
C THR A 111 16.43 8.65 8.32
N TYR A 112 15.19 8.62 7.84
CA TYR A 112 14.41 9.83 7.55
C TYR A 112 13.56 10.33 8.73
N MET A 113 13.16 9.45 9.64
CA MET A 113 12.36 9.77 10.83
C MET A 113 13.21 9.84 12.10
N PHE A 114 14.53 10.03 11.98
CA PHE A 114 15.44 10.09 13.13
C PHE A 114 15.06 11.21 14.11
N GLU A 115 14.89 12.44 13.61
CA GLU A 115 14.54 13.60 14.45
C GLU A 115 13.15 13.43 15.09
N ALA A 116 12.18 12.89 14.33
CA ALA A 116 10.86 12.57 14.86
C ALA A 116 10.91 11.50 15.97
N SER A 117 11.74 10.47 15.79
CA SER A 117 11.93 9.41 16.79
C SER A 117 12.58 9.94 18.06
N LYS A 118 13.49 10.91 17.93
CA LYS A 118 14.07 11.61 19.07
C LYS A 118 13.02 12.42 19.83
N GLU A 119 12.25 13.26 19.12
CA GLU A 119 11.19 14.09 19.72
C GLU A 119 10.12 13.23 20.42
N TRP A 120 9.73 12.11 19.80
CA TRP A 120 8.82 11.14 20.40
C TRP A 120 9.34 10.60 21.73
N SER A 121 10.62 10.23 21.76
CA SER A 121 11.25 9.66 22.96
C SER A 121 11.33 10.66 24.11
N GLU A 122 11.55 11.94 23.79
CA GLU A 122 11.56 13.05 24.75
C GLU A 122 10.15 13.37 25.28
N THR A 123 9.13 13.27 24.42
CA THR A 123 7.74 13.61 24.76
C THR A 123 7.03 12.52 25.56
N TYR A 124 7.11 11.27 25.10
CA TYR A 124 6.30 10.18 25.64
C TYR A 124 7.09 9.24 26.56
N GLY A 125 8.42 9.15 26.37
CA GLY A 125 9.22 8.11 26.99
C GLY A 125 8.74 6.69 26.63
N GLY A 126 9.39 5.66 27.20
CA GLY A 126 8.98 4.28 26.98
C GLY A 126 9.40 3.70 25.63
N SER A 127 8.46 3.17 24.85
CA SER A 127 8.75 2.53 23.56
C SER A 127 9.10 3.54 22.48
N SER A 128 10.02 3.15 21.59
CA SER A 128 10.38 3.97 20.44
C SER A 128 9.18 4.18 19.51
N LEU A 129 9.24 5.25 18.71
CA LEU A 129 8.22 5.53 17.69
C LEU A 129 8.07 4.34 16.72
N LEU A 130 9.18 3.73 16.30
CA LEU A 130 9.17 2.58 15.41
C LEU A 130 8.51 1.34 16.04
N GLU A 131 8.78 1.04 17.31
CA GLU A 131 8.11 -0.08 18.01
C GLU A 131 6.61 0.18 18.18
N THR A 132 6.23 1.42 18.45
CA THR A 132 4.84 1.84 18.57
C THR A 132 4.13 1.70 17.21
N LEU A 133 4.81 2.09 16.13
CA LEU A 133 4.33 1.92 14.76
C LEU A 133 4.16 0.44 14.40
N TYR A 134 5.17 -0.39 14.67
CA TYR A 134 5.11 -1.83 14.41
C TYR A 134 3.87 -2.45 15.08
N LYS A 135 3.67 -2.20 16.37
CA LYS A 135 2.53 -2.72 17.13
C LYS A 135 1.20 -2.22 16.57
N ALA A 136 1.12 -0.93 16.24
CA ALA A 136 -0.09 -0.35 15.68
C ALA A 136 -0.46 -0.93 14.31
N LEU A 137 0.53 -1.26 13.46
CA LEU A 137 0.31 -1.94 12.19
C LEU A 137 -0.09 -3.41 12.41
N ASP A 138 0.65 -4.12 13.26
CA ASP A 138 0.43 -5.54 13.55
C ASP A 138 -0.95 -5.83 14.14
N GLU A 139 -1.46 -4.92 14.98
CA GLU A 139 -2.83 -4.97 15.51
C GLU A 139 -3.92 -4.91 14.42
N VAL A 140 -3.63 -4.28 13.28
CA VAL A 140 -4.62 -4.05 12.21
C VAL A 140 -4.51 -5.07 11.09
N VAL A 141 -3.30 -5.43 10.67
CA VAL A 141 -3.08 -6.26 9.47
C VAL A 141 -2.30 -7.56 9.70
N LYS A 142 -1.85 -7.88 10.92
CA LYS A 142 -0.91 -8.98 11.21
C LYS A 142 0.34 -8.87 10.34
N LEU A 143 1.23 -7.96 10.73
CA LEU A 143 2.35 -7.50 9.90
C LEU A 143 3.32 -8.61 9.42
N PRO A 144 3.59 -9.68 10.20
CA PRO A 144 4.41 -10.81 9.73
C PRO A 144 3.81 -11.59 8.55
N GLU A 145 2.50 -11.48 8.32
CA GLU A 145 1.78 -12.14 7.24
C GLU A 145 1.54 -11.21 6.04
N CYS A 146 2.07 -9.98 6.09
CA CYS A 146 1.82 -8.96 5.07
C CYS A 146 2.89 -8.92 3.97
N GLU A 147 2.43 -8.59 2.76
CA GLU A 147 3.28 -8.05 1.69
C GLU A 147 3.36 -6.52 1.85
N ILE A 148 4.56 -5.95 1.75
CA ILE A 148 4.80 -4.52 1.96
C ILE A 148 5.18 -3.91 0.61
N TYR A 149 4.50 -2.84 0.24
CA TYR A 149 4.76 -2.14 -1.02
C TYR A 149 5.05 -0.66 -0.79
N SER A 150 5.99 -0.12 -1.56
CA SER A 150 6.20 1.32 -1.70
C SER A 150 5.58 1.82 -3.02
N TYR A 151 4.87 2.94 -2.97
CA TYR A 151 4.34 3.61 -4.17
C TYR A 151 5.14 4.89 -4.45
N ASN A 152 5.84 4.93 -5.59
CA ASN A 152 6.68 6.06 -5.99
C ASN A 152 6.46 6.41 -7.49
N PRO A 153 5.44 7.22 -7.81
CA PRO A 153 5.24 7.66 -9.19
C PRO A 153 6.27 8.71 -9.59
N ASP A 154 6.63 8.72 -10.88
CA ASP A 154 7.59 9.68 -11.41
C ASP A 154 7.11 11.13 -11.20
N SER A 155 7.92 11.93 -10.49
CA SER A 155 7.56 13.25 -9.96
C SER A 155 7.14 14.31 -10.98
N ASP A 156 7.41 14.08 -12.27
CA ASP A 156 7.00 14.99 -13.35
C ASP A 156 5.57 14.71 -13.84
N SER A 157 4.99 13.58 -13.43
CA SER A 157 3.72 13.07 -13.95
C SER A 157 2.51 13.33 -13.05
N ASP A 158 2.73 13.64 -11.77
CA ASP A 158 1.66 13.69 -10.77
C ASP A 158 1.66 14.99 -9.92
N PRO A 159 0.72 15.92 -10.14
CA PRO A 159 0.64 17.17 -9.39
C PRO A 159 0.17 17.02 -7.95
N PHE A 160 -0.29 15.82 -7.53
CA PHE A 160 -0.73 15.53 -6.17
C PHE A 160 0.37 14.89 -5.31
N LEU A 161 1.50 14.51 -5.90
CA LEU A 161 2.59 13.88 -5.17
C LEU A 161 3.54 14.93 -4.60
N GLU A 162 3.57 15.07 -3.27
CA GLU A 162 4.67 15.78 -2.63
C GLU A 162 5.97 15.00 -2.88
N LYS A 163 6.97 15.69 -3.46
CA LYS A 163 8.29 15.12 -3.72
C LYS A 163 8.89 14.57 -2.43
N GLY A 164 9.03 13.25 -2.33
CA GLY A 164 9.61 12.56 -1.17
C GLY A 164 8.60 11.90 -0.21
N ALA A 165 7.31 11.85 -0.57
CA ALA A 165 6.34 11.02 0.17
C ALA A 165 6.67 9.53 -0.01
N ILE A 166 6.66 8.78 1.09
CA ILE A 166 6.79 7.31 1.09
C ILE A 166 5.46 6.75 1.54
N ASN A 167 4.68 6.22 0.60
CA ASN A 167 3.43 5.53 0.90
C ASN A 167 3.73 4.06 1.06
N LEU A 168 3.41 3.52 2.24
CA LEU A 168 3.51 2.09 2.50
C LEU A 168 2.12 1.53 2.59
N VAL A 169 1.85 0.56 1.72
CA VAL A 169 0.63 -0.21 1.75
C VAL A 169 1.01 -1.61 2.22
N ALA A 170 0.37 -2.05 3.29
CA ALA A 170 0.47 -3.42 3.77
C ALA A 170 -0.82 -4.14 3.42
N GLU A 171 -0.72 -5.24 2.69
CA GLU A 171 -1.82 -6.15 2.44
C GLU A 171 -1.78 -7.23 3.52
N GLY A 172 -2.86 -7.38 4.28
CA GLY A 172 -2.96 -8.36 5.35
C GLY A 172 -4.00 -9.42 5.03
N PHE A 173 -3.58 -10.66 4.82
CA PHE A 173 -4.47 -11.80 4.73
C PHE A 173 -5.12 -12.04 6.10
N LEU A 174 -6.40 -11.74 6.25
CA LEU A 174 -7.16 -12.18 7.41
C LEU A 174 -7.46 -13.69 7.29
N VAL A 175 -6.44 -14.53 7.48
CA VAL A 175 -6.66 -15.97 7.72
C VAL A 175 -7.19 -16.12 9.14
N ASN A 176 -8.51 -16.07 9.30
CA ASN A 176 -9.15 -16.61 10.50
C ASN A 176 -9.39 -18.11 10.27
N GLY A 177 -8.49 -18.91 10.85
CA GLY A 177 -8.65 -20.36 10.85
C GLY A 177 -9.85 -20.80 11.68
N SER A 178 -10.91 -21.24 11.01
CA SER A 178 -11.56 -22.53 11.30
C SER A 178 -12.60 -22.84 10.21
N THR A 179 -12.39 -23.97 9.53
CA THR A 179 -13.36 -24.73 8.71
C THR A 179 -14.02 -24.01 7.54
N TYR A 180 -13.68 -24.45 6.33
CA TYR A 180 -14.47 -24.39 5.08
C TYR A 180 -15.87 -23.79 5.22
N GLU A 181 -15.95 -22.47 5.31
CA GLU A 181 -17.13 -21.69 5.01
C GLU A 181 -16.64 -20.58 4.10
N ASP A 182 -16.74 -20.81 2.80
CA ASP A 182 -17.20 -19.86 1.78
C ASP A 182 -17.01 -18.37 2.09
N ASP A 183 -15.77 -17.95 2.33
CA ASP A 183 -15.40 -16.54 2.38
C ASP A 183 -15.32 -16.05 0.93
N GLY A 184 -16.49 -15.70 0.36
CA GLY A 184 -16.63 -15.23 -1.02
C GLY A 184 -15.66 -14.10 -1.33
N GLU A 185 -14.51 -14.42 -1.90
CA GLU A 185 -13.49 -13.45 -2.26
C GLU A 185 -14.05 -12.49 -3.29
N ILE A 186 -13.55 -11.25 -3.32
CA ILE A 186 -13.89 -10.28 -4.37
C ILE A 186 -13.60 -10.85 -5.78
N PHE A 187 -12.77 -11.89 -5.84
CA PHE A 187 -12.35 -12.64 -7.02
C PHE A 187 -13.05 -13.99 -7.23
N ASP A 188 -13.97 -14.41 -6.36
CA ASP A 188 -14.63 -15.73 -6.48
C ASP A 188 -15.67 -15.77 -7.61
N ASP A 189 -16.29 -14.63 -7.93
CA ASP A 189 -17.22 -14.49 -9.07
C ASP A 189 -16.52 -14.18 -10.40
N MET A 190 -15.19 -14.02 -10.42
CA MET A 190 -14.43 -13.57 -11.60
C MET A 190 -13.99 -14.73 -12.52
N ASP A 191 -14.26 -15.97 -12.13
CA ASP A 191 -14.08 -17.16 -12.96
C ASP A 191 -15.43 -17.54 -13.66
N MET A 192 -15.84 -16.77 -14.68
CA MET A 192 -16.81 -17.20 -15.71
C MET A 192 -16.48 -16.68 -17.11
#